data_AF-A0A7J4R378-F1
#
_entry.id   AF-A0A7J4R378-F1
#
_cell.length_a   1.000
_cell.length_b   1.000
_cell.length_c   1.000
_cell.angle_alpha   90.00
_cell.angle_beta   90.00
_cell.angle_gamma   90.00
#
_symmetry.space_group_name_H-M   'P 1'
#
loop_
_entity.id
_entity.type
_entity.pdbx_description
1 polymer ?
#
loop_
_entity_poly.entity_id
_entity_poly.type
_entity_poly.pdbx_seq_one_letter_code
_entity_poly.pdbx_strand_id
1 'polypeptide(L)' 'MEPAVVFANETSPKGAFLLRCRHETGSLIINAWCGERITLMLDKGERRLLSIRLNLEEEE' A
#
# COMPACT_ATOMS: atom_id res chain seq x y z
N MET A 1 -16.69 5.14 -2.69
CA MET A 1 -15.85 5.74 -3.74
C MET A 1 -14.49 5.09 -3.58
N GLU A 2 -13.98 4.39 -4.60
CA GLU A 2 -12.67 3.74 -4.49
C GLU A 2 -11.55 4.81 -4.48
N PRO A 3 -10.46 4.61 -3.72
CA PRO A 3 -9.37 5.57 -3.66
C PRO A 3 -8.69 5.69 -5.03
N ALA A 4 -8.56 6.92 -5.53
CA ALA A 4 -7.86 7.19 -6.79
C ALA A 4 -6.36 6.94 -6.63
N VAL A 5 -5.82 5.96 -7.36
CA VAL A 5 -4.37 5.72 -7.44
C VAL A 5 -3.79 6.57 -8.56
N VAL A 6 -2.88 7.48 -8.22
CA VAL A 6 -2.18 8.33 -9.19
C VAL A 6 -0.77 7.78 -9.41
N PHE A 7 -0.48 7.31 -10.62
CA PHE A 7 0.86 6.88 -11.02
C PHE A 7 1.67 8.08 -11.53
N ALA A 8 2.96 8.15 -11.16
CA ALA A 8 3.83 9.27 -11.54
C ALA A 8 4.01 9.45 -13.06
N ASN A 9 3.92 8.35 -13.83
CA ASN A 9 4.12 8.33 -15.28
C ASN A 9 2.83 7.99 -16.05
N GLU A 10 1.65 8.14 -15.43
CA GLU A 10 0.30 7.87 -16.00
C GLU A 10 0.05 6.44 -16.50
N THR A 11 1.07 5.60 -16.54
CA THR A 11 1.03 4.18 -16.86
C THR A 11 1.18 3.38 -15.58
N SER A 12 0.28 2.40 -15.39
CA SER A 12 0.40 1.46 -14.28
C SER A 12 1.71 0.68 -14.47
N PRO A 13 2.70 0.83 -13.56
CA PRO A 13 3.91 0.02 -13.63
C PRO A 13 3.51 -1.46 -13.51
N LYS A 14 4.21 -2.36 -14.20
CA LYS A 14 4.07 -3.81 -13.98
C LYS A 14 5.28 -4.31 -13.23
N GLY A 15 5.06 -5.15 -12.22
CA GLY A 15 6.12 -5.76 -11.41
C GLY A 15 6.37 -5.03 -10.10
N ALA A 16 7.59 -5.17 -9.59
CA ALA A 16 8.00 -4.64 -8.29
C ALA A 16 8.24 -3.12 -8.34
N PHE A 17 7.71 -2.40 -7.36
CA PHE A 17 7.91 -0.96 -7.22
C PHE A 17 7.79 -0.53 -5.75
N LEU A 18 8.24 0.69 -5.46
CA LEU A 18 8.08 1.31 -4.15
C LEU A 18 6.86 2.24 -4.15
N LEU A 19 5.89 1.93 -3.30
CA LEU A 19 4.69 2.75 -3.10
C LEU A 19 4.94 3.75 -1.98
N ARG A 20 4.83 5.06 -2.29
CA ARG A 20 4.86 6.12 -1.27
C ARG A 20 3.43 6.49 -0.88
N CYS A 21 3.03 6.14 0.34
CA CYS A 21 1.77 6.55 0.95
C CYS A 21 1.99 7.87 1.71
N ARG A 22 1.24 8.91 1.38
CA ARG A 22 1.21 10.17 2.14
C ARG A 22 0.00 10.17 3.07
N HIS A 23 0.26 10.33 4.36
CA HIS A 23 -0.76 10.53 5.39
C HIS A 23 -0.47 11.84 6.13
N GLU A 24 -1.49 12.42 6.76
CA GLU A 24 -1.33 13.64 7.58
C GLU A 24 -0.29 13.47 8.70
N THR A 25 -0.17 12.26 9.25
CA THR A 25 0.80 11.94 10.31
C THR A 25 2.20 11.59 9.77
N GLY A 26 2.42 11.61 8.46
CA GLY A 26 3.72 11.29 7.85
C GLY A 26 3.63 10.51 6.54
N SER A 27 4.79 10.28 5.92
CA SER A 27 4.90 9.47 4.69
C SER A 27 5.51 8.11 4.99
N LEU A 28 5.00 7.06 4.34
CA LEU A 28 5.54 5.70 4.42
C LEU A 28 5.88 5.21 3.01
N ILE A 29 7.01 4.49 2.87
CA ILE A 29 7.40 3.81 1.63
C ILE A 29 7.25 2.31 1.87
N ILE A 30 6.50 1.63 1.01
CA ILE A 30 6.17 0.21 1.12
C ILE A 30 6.59 -0.49 -0.17
N ASN A 31 7.18 -1.69 -0.06
CA ASN A 31 7.40 -2.55 -1.22
C ASN A 31 6.06 -3.07 -1.75
N ALA A 32 5.84 -2.93 -3.06
CA ALA A 32 4.61 -3.37 -3.69
C ALA A 32 4.88 -4.08 -5.01
N TRP A 33 3.95 -4.95 -5.38
CA TRP A 33 3.89 -5.59 -6.68
C TRP A 33 2.63 -5.12 -7.41
N CYS A 34 2.78 -4.62 -8.63
CA CYS A 34 1.66 -4.19 -9.47
C CYS A 34 1.45 -5.21 -10.61
N GLY A 35 0.29 -5.89 -10.57
CA GLY A 35 -0.22 -6.73 -11.65
C GLY A 35 -1.59 -6.23 -12.12
N GLU A 36 -2.60 -7.09 -12.10
CA GLU A 36 -4.01 -6.66 -12.19
C GLU A 36 -4.49 -5.97 -10.90
N ARG A 37 -3.80 -6.23 -9.79
CA ARG A 37 -4.01 -5.64 -8.47
C ARG A 37 -2.68 -5.17 -7.91
N ILE A 38 -2.75 -4.22 -6.97
CA ILE A 38 -1.60 -3.81 -6.17
C ILE A 38 -1.54 -4.71 -4.94
N THR A 39 -0.45 -5.46 -4.81
CA THR A 39 -0.16 -6.29 -3.64
C THR A 39 0.91 -5.59 -2.79
N LEU A 40 0.57 -5.26 -1.54
CA LEU A 40 1.53 -4.73 -0.58
C LEU A 40 2.33 -5.88 0.04
N MET A 41 3.66 -5.78 0.02
CA MET A 41 4.55 -6.75 0.62
C MET A 41 4.91 -6.25 2.03
N LEU A 42 3.99 -6.51 2.96
CA LEU A 42 4.11 -6.08 4.36
C LEU A 42 4.77 -7.18 5.19
N ASP A 43 5.73 -6.80 6.04
CA ASP A 43 6.18 -7.67 7.11
C ASP A 43 5.11 -7.79 8.22
N LYS A 44 5.35 -8.64 9.22
CA LYS A 44 4.40 -8.87 10.32
C LYS A 44 4.09 -7.60 11.13
N GLY A 45 5.09 -6.74 11.36
CA GLY A 45 4.92 -5.49 12.09
C GLY A 45 4.15 -4.45 11.26
N GLU A 46 4.48 -4.34 9.98
CA GLU A 46 3.81 -3.45 9.03
C GLU A 46 2.33 -3.84 8.84
N ARG A 47 2.05 -5.15 8.71
CA ARG A 47 0.68 -5.67 8.59
C ARG A 47 -0.16 -5.35 9.82
N ARG A 48 0.41 -5.53 11.02
CA ARG A 48 -0.26 -5.21 12.29
C ARG A 48 -0.50 -3.71 12.47
N LEU A 49 0.45 -2.87 12.08
CA LEU A 49 0.27 -1.42 12.09
C LEU A 49 -0.83 -0.97 11.14
N LEU A 50 -0.91 -1.59 9.95
CA LEU A 50 -1.93 -1.27 8.96
C LEU A 50 -3.32 -1.74 9.43
N SER A 51 -3.45 -2.93 10.01
CA SER A 51 -4.74 -3.43 10.53
C SER A 51 -5.30 -2.51 11.62
N ILE A 52 -4.46 -2.09 12.57
CA ILE A 52 -4.84 -1.11 13.62
C ILE A 52 -5.32 0.20 12.99
N ARG A 53 -4.59 0.76 12.02
CA ARG A 53 -4.94 2.05 11.39
C ARG A 53 -6.21 1.98 10.55
N LEU A 54 -6.45 0.85 9.90
CA LEU A 54 -7.66 0.63 9.09
C LEU A 54 -8.84 0.11 9.91
N ASN A 55 -8.67 -0.06 11.22
CA ASN A 55 -9.65 -0.67 12.11
C ASN A 55 -10.17 -2.02 11.58
N LEU A 56 -9.25 -2.81 11.02
CA LEU A 56 -9.50 -4.17 10.55
C LEU A 56 -9.12 -5.13 11.68
N GLU A 57 -10.02 -6.03 12.06
CA GLU A 57 -9.68 -7.16 12.94
C GLU A 57 -8.64 -8.03 12.23
N GLU A 58 -7.59 -8.46 12.94
CA GLU A 58 -6.61 -9.39 12.36
C GLU A 58 -7.31 -10.74 12.09
N GLU A 59 -7.36 -11.18 10.82
CA GLU A 59 -7.65 -12.58 10.50
C GLU A 59 -6.47 -13.45 10.99
N GLU A 60 -6.76 -14.39 11.89
CA GLU A 60 -5.83 -15.37 12.49
C GLU A 60 -5.13 -16.27 11.46
#